data_AF-A0A642V980-F1
#
_entry.id   AF-A0A642V980-F1
#
_cell.length_a   1.000
_cell.length_b   1.000
_cell.length_c   1.000
_cell.angle_alpha   90.00
_cell.angle_beta   90.00
_cell.angle_gamma   90.00
#
_symmetry.space_group_name_H-M   'P 1'
#
loop_
_entity.id
_entity.type
_entity.pdbx_description
1 polymer ?
#
loop_
_entity_poly.entity_id
_entity_poly.type
_entity_poly.pdbx_seq_one_letter_code
_entity_poly.pdbx_strand_id
1 'polypeptide(L)'
;MYSLEAATSRLEDLTVFQEETLRKSSNKSVTIDPNSKDDEPAIEDKRSSGVSDSGGAAKAINANEAKPEAPAVKPAALQEFDSFLSEFVDPFVSMSKTIDPVVEEQVMHLAKAFASERKFLDVALQSQKPVGADSGPTPAYVELFQPIAKQGEAISNVRENNRASKYINHLATIAEGVPALGWVNSDLPVPYITDFKDSAQFYANKVLKEYKESDKKQIEWVQHFLKLLNALQAYVKKFHTTGVSWNSSGKPLDVVLKEQGGSEEDNVSEKKAAPSPPPPSASGGAPPPPPPPMPPASVFKVDEGSQQKSSGGGMNAVFAELNKGEAVTSGLKKVDKSEMTHKNPELRRAGSAENKKPSPPPPKKPASLSKKPTKKPARKELEDTKWYVENYENEHELVINGEMNQGVFIEKCNNCTVQIKGKVSAVSLNECSKVGILVENLVSGFDVIKCSSFGIQVTGALPTLSIDQSHEGQVYLSKQSLDVEIYTAQTSGLNINLPKNEEQGDYSEVPLPEQIVHKITNGKITSEIVEHEG
;
A
#
# COMPACT_ATOMS: atom_id res chain seq x y z
N MET A 1 -16.56 -16.89 13.95
CA MET A 1 -17.34 -16.18 12.92
C MET A 1 -17.36 -14.66 13.10
N TYR A 2 -17.16 -14.07 14.29
CA TYR A 2 -17.22 -12.61 14.47
C TYR A 2 -15.97 -11.79 14.06
N SER A 3 -14.86 -12.44 13.66
CA SER A 3 -13.60 -11.75 13.36
C SER A 3 -13.37 -11.44 11.87
N LEU A 4 -14.20 -11.99 10.98
CA LEU A 4 -14.08 -11.83 9.51
C LEU A 4 -14.98 -10.69 9.00
N GLU A 5 -16.20 -10.54 9.54
CA GLU A 5 -17.07 -9.40 9.19
C GLU A 5 -16.50 -8.04 9.65
N ALA A 6 -15.75 -8.01 10.74
CA ALA A 6 -15.09 -6.79 11.23
C ALA A 6 -13.88 -6.36 10.37
N ALA A 7 -13.30 -7.29 9.60
CA ALA A 7 -12.21 -7.01 8.69
C ALA A 7 -12.71 -6.55 7.31
N THR A 8 -13.85 -7.06 6.85
CA THR A 8 -14.49 -6.62 5.59
C THR A 8 -15.16 -5.26 5.73
N SER A 9 -15.82 -4.99 6.86
CA SER A 9 -16.43 -3.69 7.15
C SER A 9 -15.40 -2.54 7.22
N ARG A 10 -14.17 -2.81 7.68
CA ARG A 10 -13.09 -1.81 7.69
C ARG A 10 -12.51 -1.50 6.31
N LEU A 11 -12.58 -2.45 5.37
CA LEU A 11 -12.15 -2.22 3.99
C LEU A 11 -13.19 -1.40 3.22
N GLU A 12 -14.48 -1.64 3.49
CA GLU A 12 -15.59 -0.92 2.85
C GLU A 12 -15.61 0.57 3.26
N ASP A 13 -15.36 0.89 4.53
CA ASP A 13 -15.31 2.29 5.02
C ASP A 13 -14.13 3.10 4.45
N LEU A 14 -12.98 2.47 4.19
CA LEU A 14 -11.82 3.14 3.57
C LEU A 14 -12.06 3.49 2.10
N THR A 15 -12.88 2.70 1.40
CA THR A 15 -13.20 2.94 -0.02
C THR A 15 -14.25 4.02 -0.22
N VAL A 16 -15.23 4.14 0.68
CA VAL A 16 -16.27 5.18 0.61
C VAL A 16 -15.71 6.59 0.87
N PHE A 17 -14.75 6.72 1.79
CA PHE A 17 -14.14 8.02 2.13
C PHE A 17 -13.27 8.60 0.99
N GLN A 18 -12.65 7.72 0.17
CA GLN A 18 -11.92 8.15 -1.03
C GLN A 18 -12.85 8.59 -2.17
N GLU A 19 -14.05 8.00 -2.31
CA GLU A 19 -15.01 8.40 -3.35
C GLU A 19 -15.70 9.74 -3.06
N GLU A 20 -16.02 10.06 -1.79
CA GLU A 20 -16.65 11.34 -1.43
C GLU A 20 -15.72 12.56 -1.62
N THR A 21 -14.42 12.39 -1.34
CA THR A 21 -13.40 13.44 -1.52
C THR A 21 -13.17 13.79 -2.99
N LEU A 22 -13.31 12.80 -3.90
CA LEU A 22 -13.23 12.99 -5.35
C LEU A 22 -14.47 13.68 -5.93
N ARG A 23 -15.67 13.38 -5.41
CA ARG A 23 -16.92 14.01 -5.87
C ARG A 23 -17.00 15.50 -5.54
N LYS A 24 -16.57 15.93 -4.34
CA LYS A 24 -16.56 17.37 -3.96
C LYS A 24 -15.66 18.23 -4.83
N SER A 25 -14.61 17.66 -5.45
CA SER A 25 -13.69 18.40 -6.33
C SER A 25 -14.22 18.61 -7.77
N SER A 26 -15.32 17.96 -8.15
CA SER A 26 -15.81 17.94 -9.55
C SER A 26 -16.89 18.97 -9.89
N ASN A 27 -17.47 19.68 -8.91
CA ASN A 27 -18.65 20.54 -9.09
C ASN A 27 -18.40 22.07 -8.99
N LYS A 28 -17.29 22.58 -9.55
CA LYS A 28 -17.14 24.02 -9.85
C LYS A 28 -16.54 24.23 -11.23
N SER A 29 -17.40 24.42 -12.24
CA SER A 29 -17.03 25.03 -13.52
C SER A 29 -17.63 26.43 -13.61
N VAL A 30 -16.77 27.42 -13.84
CA VAL A 30 -17.07 28.84 -14.04
C VAL A 30 -16.91 29.13 -15.54
N THR A 31 -17.96 29.67 -16.16
CA THR A 31 -18.00 30.18 -17.53
C THR A 31 -17.23 31.51 -17.62
N ILE A 32 -16.37 31.68 -18.63
CA ILE A 32 -15.80 32.99 -19.00
C ILE A 32 -15.86 33.18 -20.53
N ASP A 33 -16.62 34.21 -20.93
CA ASP A 33 -16.68 34.84 -22.25
C ASP A 33 -15.37 35.58 -22.61
N PRO A 34 -14.95 35.61 -23.89
CA PRO A 34 -13.89 36.50 -24.33
C PRO A 34 -14.43 37.75 -25.06
N ASN A 35 -14.20 38.87 -24.38
CA ASN A 35 -13.72 40.16 -24.92
C ASN A 35 -14.68 41.15 -25.62
N SER A 36 -14.54 42.40 -25.21
CA SER A 36 -15.31 43.58 -25.63
C SER A 36 -14.39 44.66 -26.22
N LYS A 37 -14.97 45.47 -27.12
CA LYS A 37 -14.58 46.83 -27.61
C LYS A 37 -13.59 46.89 -28.77
N ASP A 38 -13.73 47.72 -29.81
CA ASP A 38 -14.74 48.70 -30.28
C ASP A 38 -14.46 48.94 -31.81
N ASP A 39 -15.35 49.68 -32.48
CA ASP A 39 -15.29 50.30 -33.83
C ASP A 39 -16.15 49.68 -34.97
N GLU A 40 -17.31 50.31 -35.17
CA GLU A 40 -18.09 50.44 -36.42
C GLU A 40 -17.60 51.71 -37.20
N PRO A 41 -17.95 51.98 -38.50
CA PRO A 41 -19.26 51.71 -39.11
C PRO A 41 -19.31 51.32 -40.63
N ALA A 42 -20.48 50.78 -41.00
CA ALA A 42 -21.29 50.93 -42.23
C ALA A 42 -20.71 50.67 -43.65
N ILE A 43 -21.42 49.87 -44.46
CA ILE A 43 -22.22 50.26 -45.65
C ILE A 43 -22.78 49.02 -46.39
N GLU A 44 -23.98 49.19 -46.94
CA GLU A 44 -24.88 48.24 -47.62
C GLU A 44 -24.41 47.66 -48.98
N ASP A 45 -25.07 46.54 -49.33
CA ASP A 45 -25.73 46.23 -50.62
C ASP A 45 -25.01 45.49 -51.77
N LYS A 46 -25.80 44.53 -52.31
CA LYS A 46 -25.90 44.01 -53.71
C LYS A 46 -25.02 42.87 -54.26
N ARG A 47 -25.77 41.75 -54.46
CA ARG A 47 -26.11 41.04 -55.73
C ARG A 47 -25.10 40.10 -56.43
N SER A 48 -25.63 38.87 -56.61
CA SER A 48 -25.64 38.02 -57.83
C SER A 48 -24.30 37.39 -58.27
N SER A 49 -24.19 36.19 -58.84
CA SER A 49 -25.12 35.21 -59.42
C SER A 49 -24.35 33.94 -59.85
N GLY A 50 -25.07 32.82 -59.95
CA GLY A 50 -24.71 31.56 -60.65
C GLY A 50 -24.83 30.36 -59.72
N VAL A 51 -25.89 29.53 -59.67
CA VAL A 51 -26.64 28.76 -60.71
C VAL A 51 -25.65 27.96 -61.56
N SER A 52 -25.62 26.61 -61.52
CA SER A 52 -26.65 25.63 -61.88
C SER A 52 -26.32 24.24 -61.29
N ASP A 53 -27.26 23.55 -60.61
CA ASP A 53 -28.13 22.46 -61.13
C ASP A 53 -27.45 21.06 -61.00
N SER A 54 -27.99 20.05 -60.31
CA SER A 54 -29.31 19.43 -60.51
C SER A 54 -29.70 18.40 -59.43
N GLY A 55 -31.02 18.38 -59.14
CA GLY A 55 -31.92 17.28 -58.66
C GLY A 55 -31.53 16.42 -57.43
N GLY A 56 -32.38 16.14 -56.45
CA GLY A 56 -33.83 16.31 -56.34
C GLY A 56 -34.37 15.39 -55.23
N ALA A 57 -35.24 15.96 -54.38
CA ALA A 57 -36.35 15.38 -53.61
C ALA A 57 -36.20 14.09 -52.77
N ALA A 58 -36.56 14.26 -51.50
CA ALA A 58 -36.87 13.25 -50.50
C ALA A 58 -38.04 12.30 -50.84
N LYS A 59 -37.95 11.06 -50.37
CA LYS A 59 -39.00 10.42 -49.54
C LYS A 59 -38.52 9.12 -48.89
N ALA A 60 -38.91 8.97 -47.63
CA ALA A 60 -38.69 7.81 -46.78
C ALA A 60 -39.32 6.52 -47.33
N ILE A 61 -38.59 5.41 -47.24
CA ILE A 61 -39.18 4.07 -47.15
C ILE A 61 -38.30 3.27 -46.17
N ASN A 62 -38.93 2.80 -45.10
CA ASN A 62 -38.38 1.87 -44.15
C ASN A 62 -38.49 0.47 -44.78
N ALA A 63 -37.37 -0.19 -45.07
CA ALA A 63 -37.34 -1.61 -45.43
C ALA A 63 -36.03 -2.22 -44.94
N ASN A 64 -36.22 -3.17 -44.02
CA ASN A 64 -35.25 -4.00 -43.37
C ASN A 64 -34.52 -4.88 -44.40
N GLU A 65 -33.22 -4.67 -44.62
CA GLU A 65 -32.33 -5.66 -45.25
C GLU A 65 -31.10 -5.83 -44.37
N ALA A 66 -31.01 -7.03 -43.78
CA ALA A 66 -29.87 -7.48 -42.99
C ALA A 66 -28.62 -7.50 -43.86
N LYS A 67 -27.69 -6.60 -43.56
CA LYS A 67 -26.34 -6.61 -44.12
C LYS A 67 -25.56 -7.78 -43.49
N PRO A 68 -24.81 -8.58 -44.28
CA PRO A 68 -24.06 -9.71 -43.75
C PRO A 68 -23.09 -9.26 -42.66
N GLU A 69 -23.19 -9.89 -41.51
CA GLU A 69 -22.32 -9.72 -40.36
C GLU A 69 -20.88 -10.05 -40.77
N ALA A 70 -20.06 -9.00 -40.90
CA ALA A 70 -18.63 -9.16 -41.02
C ALA A 70 -18.10 -9.75 -39.69
N PRO A 71 -17.18 -10.72 -39.72
CA PRO A 71 -16.71 -11.40 -38.51
C PRO A 71 -16.18 -10.36 -37.51
N ALA A 72 -16.68 -10.44 -36.28
CA ALA A 72 -16.32 -9.53 -35.19
C ALA A 72 -14.80 -9.46 -35.03
N VAL A 73 -14.20 -8.35 -35.45
CA VAL A 73 -12.78 -8.07 -35.23
C VAL A 73 -12.62 -7.85 -33.73
N LYS A 74 -11.87 -8.74 -33.06
CA LYS A 74 -11.54 -8.60 -31.64
C LYS A 74 -10.99 -7.18 -31.38
N PRO A 75 -11.47 -6.46 -30.34
CA PRO A 75 -10.92 -5.17 -29.97
C PRO A 75 -9.40 -5.22 -29.79
N ALA A 76 -8.68 -4.20 -30.30
CA ALA A 76 -7.21 -4.17 -30.28
C ALA A 76 -6.60 -4.38 -28.88
N ALA A 77 -7.24 -3.85 -27.84
CA ALA A 77 -6.83 -4.05 -26.45
C ALA A 77 -6.84 -5.53 -26.04
N LEU A 78 -7.81 -6.32 -26.49
CA LEU A 78 -7.86 -7.75 -26.18
C LEU A 78 -6.87 -8.56 -26.98
N GLN A 79 -6.65 -8.20 -28.25
CA GLN A 79 -5.67 -8.89 -29.10
C GLN A 79 -4.24 -8.69 -28.58
N GLU A 80 -3.93 -7.49 -28.11
CA GLU A 80 -2.65 -7.15 -27.51
C GLU A 80 -2.47 -7.84 -26.15
N PHE A 81 -3.55 -7.97 -25.37
CA PHE A 81 -3.51 -8.78 -24.14
C PHE A 81 -3.33 -10.27 -24.43
N ASP A 82 -4.05 -10.83 -25.41
CA ASP A 82 -3.89 -12.23 -25.86
C ASP A 82 -2.42 -12.49 -26.28
N SER A 83 -1.80 -11.51 -26.95
CA SER A 83 -0.38 -11.55 -27.35
C SER A 83 0.56 -11.47 -26.13
N PHE A 84 0.27 -10.56 -25.19
CA PHE A 84 0.99 -10.46 -23.91
C PHE A 84 0.97 -11.78 -23.12
N LEU A 85 -0.16 -12.48 -23.06
CA LEU A 85 -0.24 -13.79 -22.40
C LEU A 85 0.71 -14.81 -23.04
N SER A 86 0.69 -14.91 -24.37
CA SER A 86 1.55 -15.84 -25.09
C SER A 86 3.05 -15.50 -25.05
N GLU A 87 3.40 -14.21 -24.99
CA GLU A 87 4.79 -13.75 -24.98
C GLU A 87 5.41 -13.79 -23.57
N PHE A 88 4.62 -13.50 -22.53
CA PHE A 88 5.15 -13.33 -21.19
C PHE A 88 4.68 -14.40 -20.21
N VAL A 89 3.42 -14.80 -20.22
CA VAL A 89 2.86 -15.72 -19.22
C VAL A 89 3.21 -17.18 -19.53
N ASP A 90 2.96 -17.64 -20.76
CA ASP A 90 3.21 -19.05 -21.14
C ASP A 90 4.68 -19.48 -21.03
N PRO A 91 5.66 -18.65 -21.46
CA PRO A 91 7.07 -18.97 -21.26
C PRO A 91 7.43 -18.96 -19.77
N PHE A 92 6.80 -18.12 -18.96
CA PHE A 92 7.09 -18.06 -17.52
C PHE A 92 6.65 -19.33 -16.78
N VAL A 93 5.49 -19.89 -17.13
CA VAL A 93 5.04 -21.20 -16.63
C VAL A 93 6.06 -22.28 -17.01
N SER A 94 6.49 -22.29 -18.28
CA SER A 94 7.45 -23.26 -18.80
C SER A 94 8.81 -23.16 -18.09
N MET A 95 9.29 -21.95 -17.81
CA MET A 95 10.53 -21.73 -17.05
C MET A 95 10.40 -22.21 -15.60
N SER A 96 9.27 -21.92 -14.95
CA SER A 96 8.99 -22.27 -13.56
C SER A 96 9.00 -23.77 -13.31
N LYS A 97 8.50 -24.56 -14.27
CA LYS A 97 8.59 -26.02 -14.27
C LYS A 97 10.03 -26.55 -14.17
N THR A 98 11.00 -25.82 -14.71
CA THR A 98 12.41 -26.22 -14.66
C THR A 98 13.09 -25.84 -13.35
N ILE A 99 12.46 -24.99 -12.53
CA ILE A 99 12.99 -24.53 -11.25
C ILE A 99 12.63 -25.52 -10.14
N ASP A 100 11.33 -25.73 -9.93
CA ASP A 100 10.79 -26.55 -8.84
C ASP A 100 9.27 -26.79 -9.01
N PRO A 101 8.74 -27.97 -8.63
CA PRO A 101 7.31 -28.24 -8.72
C PRO A 101 6.41 -27.28 -7.93
N VAL A 102 6.86 -26.77 -6.77
CA VAL A 102 6.07 -25.81 -5.97
C VAL A 102 6.09 -24.42 -6.60
N VAL A 103 7.20 -24.05 -7.23
CA VAL A 103 7.29 -22.81 -8.02
C VAL A 103 6.41 -22.90 -9.26
N GLU A 104 6.39 -24.04 -9.96
CA GLU A 104 5.46 -24.32 -11.06
C GLU A 104 4.00 -24.19 -10.61
N GLU A 105 3.63 -24.81 -9.49
CA GLU A 105 2.29 -24.73 -8.91
C GLU A 105 1.85 -23.28 -8.68
N GLN A 106 2.70 -22.47 -8.04
CA GLN A 106 2.39 -21.07 -7.78
C GLN A 106 2.23 -20.26 -9.08
N VAL A 107 3.08 -20.50 -10.08
CA VAL A 107 3.02 -19.78 -11.35
C VAL A 107 1.84 -20.26 -12.22
N MET A 108 1.36 -21.49 -12.06
CA MET A 108 0.10 -21.93 -12.67
C MET A 108 -1.10 -21.13 -12.12
N HIS A 109 -1.11 -20.79 -10.83
CA HIS A 109 -2.12 -19.89 -10.29
C HIS A 109 -2.00 -18.48 -10.87
N LEU A 110 -0.79 -17.98 -11.07
CA LEU A 110 -0.56 -16.69 -11.73
C LEU A 110 -1.10 -16.69 -13.17
N ALA A 111 -0.87 -17.76 -13.93
CA ALA A 111 -1.42 -17.91 -15.27
C ALA A 111 -2.96 -17.93 -15.27
N LYS A 112 -3.59 -18.61 -14.30
CA LYS A 112 -5.05 -18.58 -14.11
C LYS A 112 -5.57 -17.18 -13.73
N ALA A 113 -4.79 -16.43 -12.96
CA ALA A 113 -5.13 -15.06 -12.59
C ALA A 113 -5.17 -14.15 -13.83
N PHE A 114 -4.13 -14.22 -14.67
CA PHE A 114 -4.09 -13.50 -15.94
C PHE A 114 -5.18 -13.94 -16.93
N ALA A 115 -5.50 -15.23 -16.99
CA ALA A 115 -6.63 -15.71 -17.78
C ALA A 115 -7.97 -15.14 -17.28
N SER A 116 -8.12 -14.97 -15.97
CA SER A 116 -9.29 -14.32 -15.35
C SER A 116 -9.31 -12.83 -15.63
N GLU A 117 -8.16 -12.16 -15.60
CA GLU A 117 -8.02 -10.75 -15.98
C GLU A 117 -8.37 -10.52 -17.47
N ARG A 118 -8.01 -11.46 -18.35
CA ARG A 118 -8.43 -11.43 -19.75
C ARG A 118 -9.95 -11.48 -19.90
N LYS A 119 -10.63 -12.33 -19.12
CA LYS A 119 -12.10 -12.40 -19.08
C LYS A 119 -12.70 -11.10 -18.52
N PHE A 120 -12.09 -10.54 -17.48
CA PHE A 120 -12.47 -9.24 -16.93
C PHE A 120 -12.47 -8.15 -18.02
N LEU A 121 -11.38 -8.05 -18.78
CA LEU A 121 -11.25 -7.04 -19.85
C LEU A 121 -12.26 -7.28 -20.99
N ASP A 122 -12.59 -8.53 -21.29
CA ASP A 122 -13.62 -8.86 -22.30
C ASP A 122 -15.00 -8.36 -21.87
N VAL A 123 -15.39 -8.68 -20.64
CA VAL A 123 -16.65 -8.25 -20.04
C VAL A 123 -16.70 -6.72 -19.97
N ALA A 124 -15.62 -6.06 -19.59
CA ALA A 124 -15.55 -4.61 -19.51
C ALA A 124 -15.78 -3.93 -20.88
N LEU A 125 -15.29 -4.52 -21.98
CA LEU A 125 -15.49 -3.99 -23.34
C LEU A 125 -16.91 -4.24 -23.88
N GLN A 126 -17.67 -5.14 -23.25
CA GLN A 126 -19.08 -5.40 -23.57
C GLN A 126 -20.05 -4.66 -22.64
N SER A 127 -19.53 -4.15 -21.51
CA SER A 127 -20.33 -3.59 -20.42
C SER A 127 -20.14 -2.09 -20.25
N GLN A 128 -21.17 -1.42 -19.74
CA GLN A 128 -21.04 -0.10 -19.15
C GLN A 128 -20.28 -0.20 -17.82
N LYS A 129 -19.48 0.83 -17.49
CA LYS A 129 -18.82 0.92 -16.17
C LYS A 129 -19.92 0.87 -15.10
N PRO A 130 -19.88 -0.08 -14.14
CA PRO A 130 -20.83 -0.08 -13.04
C PRO A 130 -20.71 1.23 -12.27
N VAL A 131 -21.82 1.96 -12.14
CA VAL A 131 -21.88 3.20 -11.37
C VAL A 131 -22.28 2.84 -9.94
N GLY A 132 -21.46 3.23 -8.96
CA GLY A 132 -21.68 2.85 -7.56
C GLY A 132 -21.00 3.78 -6.56
N ALA A 133 -20.95 5.08 -6.84
CA ALA A 133 -20.20 6.04 -6.01
C ALA A 133 -20.90 6.48 -4.70
N ASP A 134 -21.73 5.61 -4.12
CA ASP A 134 -22.34 5.79 -2.78
C ASP A 134 -22.53 4.45 -2.01
N SER A 135 -22.16 3.29 -2.58
CA SER A 135 -22.51 1.98 -2.00
C SER A 135 -21.46 0.87 -2.22
N GLY A 136 -20.23 1.23 -2.59
CA GLY A 136 -19.16 0.28 -2.86
C GLY A 136 -19.33 -0.49 -4.19
N PRO A 137 -18.41 -1.42 -4.50
CA PRO A 137 -18.45 -2.18 -5.75
C PRO A 137 -19.73 -3.00 -5.85
N THR A 138 -20.41 -2.92 -7.00
CA THR A 138 -21.66 -3.66 -7.21
C THR A 138 -21.44 -5.17 -7.07
N PRO A 139 -22.43 -5.97 -6.63
CA PRO A 139 -22.28 -7.42 -6.53
C PRO A 139 -21.78 -8.07 -7.84
N ALA A 140 -22.24 -7.56 -8.98
CA ALA A 140 -21.79 -7.98 -10.30
C ALA A 140 -20.29 -7.69 -10.54
N TYR A 141 -19.80 -6.54 -10.08
CA TYR A 141 -18.38 -6.23 -10.16
C TYR A 141 -17.54 -7.13 -9.26
N VAL A 142 -18.01 -7.36 -8.03
CA VAL A 142 -17.36 -8.30 -7.10
C VAL A 142 -17.29 -9.71 -7.70
N GLU A 143 -18.38 -10.18 -8.30
CA GLU A 143 -18.44 -11.46 -9.01
C GLU A 143 -17.42 -11.53 -10.15
N LEU A 144 -17.29 -10.46 -10.94
CA LEU A 144 -16.32 -10.39 -12.03
C LEU A 144 -14.86 -10.39 -11.54
N PHE A 145 -14.56 -9.72 -10.42
CA PHE A 145 -13.21 -9.64 -9.87
C PHE A 145 -12.81 -10.88 -9.05
N GLN A 146 -13.78 -11.60 -8.46
CA GLN A 146 -13.55 -12.72 -7.55
C GLN A 146 -12.58 -13.80 -8.10
N PRO A 147 -12.64 -14.20 -9.39
CA PRO A 147 -11.71 -15.20 -9.92
C PRO A 147 -10.24 -14.77 -9.85
N ILE A 148 -9.95 -13.48 -10.06
CA ILE A 148 -8.60 -12.91 -9.94
C ILE A 148 -8.15 -12.97 -8.47
N ALA A 149 -9.01 -12.49 -7.55
CA ALA A 149 -8.74 -12.48 -6.11
C ALA A 149 -8.46 -13.89 -5.56
N LYS A 150 -9.26 -14.90 -5.97
CA LYS A 150 -9.07 -16.31 -5.58
C LYS A 150 -7.71 -16.85 -6.00
N GLN A 151 -7.23 -16.51 -7.20
CA GLN A 151 -5.90 -16.94 -7.62
C GLN A 151 -4.79 -16.22 -6.84
N GLY A 152 -4.97 -14.94 -6.52
CA GLY A 152 -4.06 -14.19 -5.65
C GLY A 152 -3.92 -14.83 -4.26
N GLU A 153 -5.05 -15.22 -3.65
CA GLU A 153 -5.05 -15.94 -2.37
C GLU A 153 -4.35 -17.30 -2.48
N ALA A 154 -4.61 -18.07 -3.54
CA ALA A 154 -3.94 -19.35 -3.78
C ALA A 154 -2.42 -19.19 -3.89
N ILE A 155 -1.94 -18.15 -4.58
CA ILE A 155 -0.50 -17.83 -4.70
C ILE A 155 0.13 -17.54 -3.34
N SER A 156 -0.54 -16.77 -2.50
CA SER A 156 -0.10 -16.48 -1.13
C SER A 156 -0.07 -17.75 -0.29
N ASN A 157 -1.11 -18.59 -0.38
CA ASN A 157 -1.19 -19.86 0.35
C ASN A 157 -0.08 -20.84 -0.04
N VAL A 158 0.27 -20.94 -1.33
CA VAL A 158 1.40 -21.78 -1.78
C VAL A 158 2.69 -21.34 -1.08
N ARG A 159 2.96 -20.03 -0.99
CA ARG A 159 4.13 -19.51 -0.26
C ARG A 159 4.05 -19.81 1.23
N GLU A 160 2.91 -19.56 1.86
CA GLU A 160 2.74 -19.71 3.30
C GLU A 160 2.84 -21.16 3.79
N ASN A 161 2.37 -22.11 2.98
CA ASN A 161 2.47 -23.54 3.26
C ASN A 161 3.88 -24.10 2.98
N ASN A 162 4.72 -23.35 2.26
CA ASN A 162 6.06 -23.77 1.86
C ASN A 162 7.17 -22.87 2.43
N ARG A 163 6.99 -22.32 3.65
CA ARG A 163 7.95 -21.42 4.31
C ARG A 163 9.37 -22.00 4.49
N ALA A 164 9.48 -23.33 4.55
CA ALA A 164 10.77 -24.04 4.65
C ALA A 164 11.41 -24.36 3.28
N SER A 165 10.75 -23.99 2.17
CA SER A 165 11.28 -24.25 0.82
C SER A 165 12.59 -23.52 0.59
N LYS A 166 13.55 -24.20 -0.05
CA LYS A 166 14.78 -23.56 -0.53
C LYS A 166 14.49 -22.47 -1.59
N TYR A 167 13.33 -22.53 -2.24
CA TYR A 167 12.87 -21.53 -3.21
C TYR A 167 11.95 -20.46 -2.60
N ILE A 168 11.95 -20.28 -1.27
CA ILE A 168 11.07 -19.30 -0.61
C ILE A 168 11.20 -17.88 -1.16
N ASN A 169 12.38 -17.46 -1.62
CA ASN A 169 12.57 -16.15 -2.25
C ASN A 169 11.91 -16.07 -3.64
N HIS A 170 11.80 -17.18 -4.38
CA HIS A 170 11.02 -17.25 -5.62
C HIS A 170 9.54 -17.12 -5.30
N LEU A 171 9.07 -17.91 -4.33
CA LEU A 171 7.67 -17.89 -3.92
C LEU A 171 7.23 -16.52 -3.39
N ALA A 172 8.12 -15.83 -2.69
CA ALA A 172 7.92 -14.45 -2.25
C ALA A 172 7.94 -13.46 -3.42
N THR A 173 8.82 -13.65 -4.41
CA THR A 173 8.84 -12.77 -5.59
C THR A 173 7.48 -12.73 -6.29
N ILE A 174 6.82 -13.89 -6.44
CA ILE A 174 5.48 -13.95 -7.05
C ILE A 174 4.40 -13.44 -6.10
N ALA A 175 4.42 -13.85 -4.83
CA ALA A 175 3.36 -13.49 -3.88
C ALA A 175 3.30 -11.98 -3.58
N GLU A 176 4.44 -11.30 -3.62
CA GLU A 176 4.49 -9.84 -3.38
C GLU A 176 4.25 -9.05 -4.68
N GLY A 177 4.39 -9.71 -5.85
CA GLY A 177 4.12 -9.12 -7.16
C GLY A 177 2.70 -9.33 -7.68
N VAL A 178 2.03 -10.44 -7.30
CA VAL A 178 0.67 -10.74 -7.77
C VAL A 178 -0.38 -9.67 -7.46
N PRO A 179 -0.32 -8.90 -6.35
CA PRO A 179 -1.33 -7.87 -6.12
C PRO A 179 -1.36 -6.78 -7.20
N ALA A 180 -0.34 -6.69 -8.06
CA ALA A 180 -0.34 -5.87 -9.27
C ALA A 180 -1.54 -6.13 -10.18
N LEU A 181 -2.06 -7.37 -10.25
CA LEU A 181 -3.25 -7.73 -11.04
C LEU A 181 -4.53 -7.05 -10.51
N GLY A 182 -4.48 -6.49 -9.29
CA GLY A 182 -5.54 -5.64 -8.73
C GLY A 182 -5.69 -4.28 -9.42
N TRP A 183 -4.83 -3.93 -10.39
CA TRP A 183 -4.87 -2.66 -11.11
C TRP A 183 -6.21 -2.36 -11.78
N VAL A 184 -6.99 -3.40 -12.10
CA VAL A 184 -8.35 -3.27 -12.67
C VAL A 184 -9.34 -2.52 -11.76
N ASN A 185 -9.00 -2.37 -10.48
CA ASN A 185 -9.75 -1.60 -9.47
C ASN A 185 -9.16 -0.21 -9.20
N SER A 186 -8.11 0.21 -9.91
CA SER A 186 -7.38 1.45 -9.63
C SER A 186 -7.61 2.51 -10.70
N ASP A 187 -7.83 3.76 -10.26
CA ASP A 187 -7.86 4.93 -11.14
C ASP A 187 -6.44 5.39 -11.56
N LEU A 188 -5.39 4.90 -10.86
CA LEU A 188 -3.98 5.12 -11.18
C LEU A 188 -3.27 3.76 -11.38
N PRO A 189 -3.61 3.01 -12.45
CA PRO A 189 -3.21 1.62 -12.55
C PRO A 189 -1.71 1.43 -12.86
N VAL A 190 -1.06 2.36 -13.58
CA VAL A 190 0.38 2.28 -13.87
C VAL A 190 1.24 2.48 -12.61
N PRO A 191 1.03 3.54 -11.79
CA PRO A 191 1.66 3.64 -10.47
C PRO A 191 1.37 2.43 -9.59
N TYR A 192 0.12 1.97 -9.53
CA TYR A 192 -0.26 0.80 -8.73
C TYR A 192 0.55 -0.46 -9.09
N ILE A 193 0.72 -0.77 -10.39
CA ILE A 193 1.56 -1.90 -10.81
C ILE A 193 3.03 -1.69 -10.43
N THR A 194 3.52 -0.44 -10.42
CA THR A 194 4.90 -0.11 -10.04
C THR A 194 5.20 -0.52 -8.60
N ASP A 195 4.30 -0.18 -7.67
CA ASP A 195 4.48 -0.43 -6.24
C ASP A 195 4.65 -1.93 -5.94
N PHE A 196 3.84 -2.78 -6.58
CA PHE A 196 3.92 -4.23 -6.41
C PHE A 196 5.07 -4.86 -7.18
N LYS A 197 5.46 -4.30 -8.34
CA LYS A 197 6.68 -4.70 -9.03
C LYS A 197 7.92 -4.42 -8.16
N ASP A 198 7.98 -3.26 -7.51
CA ASP A 198 9.10 -2.90 -6.63
C ASP A 198 9.12 -3.77 -5.35
N SER A 199 7.94 -4.14 -4.84
CA SER A 199 7.80 -5.13 -3.76
C SER A 199 8.34 -6.50 -4.17
N ALA A 200 7.99 -6.98 -5.37
CA ALA A 200 8.57 -8.20 -5.93
C ALA A 200 10.09 -8.08 -6.16
N GLN A 201 10.56 -6.91 -6.61
CA GLN A 201 11.98 -6.63 -6.89
C GLN A 201 12.86 -6.87 -5.65
N PHE A 202 12.35 -6.57 -4.45
CA PHE A 202 13.08 -6.82 -3.20
C PHE A 202 13.44 -8.30 -3.02
N TYR A 203 12.50 -9.22 -3.27
CA TYR A 203 12.74 -10.66 -3.17
C TYR A 203 13.47 -11.21 -4.39
N ALA A 204 13.16 -10.70 -5.58
CA ALA A 204 13.90 -10.98 -6.81
C ALA A 204 15.41 -10.72 -6.63
N ASN A 205 15.78 -9.60 -6.01
CA ASN A 205 17.18 -9.26 -5.72
C ASN A 205 17.88 -10.29 -4.82
N LYS A 206 17.13 -10.94 -3.91
CA LYS A 206 17.68 -12.02 -3.08
C LYS A 206 17.99 -13.25 -3.92
N VAL A 207 17.07 -13.64 -4.81
CA VAL A 207 17.30 -14.73 -5.77
C VAL A 207 18.49 -14.40 -6.68
N LEU A 208 18.53 -13.21 -7.27
CA LEU A 208 19.64 -12.78 -8.12
C LEU A 208 20.98 -12.86 -7.39
N LYS A 209 21.03 -12.42 -6.13
CA LYS A 209 22.23 -12.46 -5.31
C LYS A 209 22.65 -13.89 -4.95
N GLU A 210 21.70 -14.78 -4.71
CA GLU A 210 21.95 -16.17 -4.35
C GLU A 210 22.47 -16.98 -5.53
N TYR A 211 21.92 -16.77 -6.73
CA TYR A 211 22.18 -17.62 -7.88
C TYR A 211 23.09 -17.01 -8.97
N LYS A 212 23.55 -15.76 -8.81
CA LYS A 212 24.35 -15.04 -9.82
C LYS A 212 25.57 -15.78 -10.36
N GLU A 213 26.19 -16.63 -9.54
CA GLU A 213 27.43 -17.36 -9.86
C GLU A 213 27.20 -18.87 -10.00
N SER A 214 25.98 -19.35 -9.76
CA SER A 214 25.70 -20.80 -9.68
C SER A 214 24.72 -21.29 -10.74
N ASP A 215 23.59 -20.61 -10.94
CA ASP A 215 22.52 -21.09 -11.82
C ASP A 215 21.86 -19.96 -12.60
N LYS A 216 22.21 -19.88 -13.89
CA LYS A 216 21.70 -18.88 -14.82
C LYS A 216 20.19 -18.97 -15.02
N LYS A 217 19.58 -20.15 -14.89
CA LYS A 217 18.13 -20.33 -15.10
C LYS A 217 17.31 -19.57 -14.07
N GLN A 218 17.79 -19.49 -12.83
CA GLN A 218 17.14 -18.72 -11.76
C GLN A 218 17.17 -17.22 -12.07
N ILE A 219 18.30 -16.75 -12.61
CA ILE A 219 18.47 -15.35 -13.02
C ILE A 219 17.52 -15.01 -14.16
N GLU A 220 17.46 -15.85 -15.19
CA GLU A 220 16.54 -15.70 -16.31
C GLU A 220 15.08 -15.73 -15.85
N TRP A 221 14.73 -16.62 -14.91
CA TRP A 221 13.38 -16.70 -14.34
C TRP A 221 12.98 -15.40 -13.65
N VAL A 222 13.84 -14.83 -12.80
CA VAL A 222 13.56 -13.55 -12.12
C VAL A 222 13.41 -12.42 -13.12
N GLN A 223 14.34 -12.32 -14.07
CA GLN A 223 14.29 -11.28 -15.10
C GLN A 223 13.02 -11.36 -15.94
N HIS A 224 12.57 -12.58 -16.25
CA HIS A 224 11.34 -12.80 -17.00
C HIS A 224 10.10 -12.33 -16.24
N PHE A 225 9.99 -12.63 -14.95
CA PHE A 225 8.86 -12.15 -14.14
C PHE A 225 8.80 -10.61 -14.05
N LEU A 226 9.96 -9.97 -13.84
CA LEU A 226 10.03 -8.50 -13.82
C LEU A 226 9.73 -7.89 -15.19
N LYS A 227 10.16 -8.55 -16.27
CA LYS A 227 9.82 -8.15 -17.65
C LYS A 227 8.31 -8.27 -17.89
N LEU A 228 7.68 -9.33 -17.39
CA LEU A 228 6.23 -9.53 -17.46
C LEU A 228 5.49 -8.37 -16.78
N LEU A 229 5.87 -7.96 -15.56
CA LEU A 229 5.23 -6.82 -14.89
C LEU A 229 5.46 -5.49 -15.64
N ASN A 230 6.66 -5.25 -16.19
CA ASN A 230 6.91 -4.09 -17.05
C ASN A 230 6.04 -4.10 -18.32
N ALA A 231 5.85 -5.26 -18.94
CA ALA A 231 5.00 -5.41 -20.11
C ALA A 231 3.52 -5.18 -19.76
N LEU A 232 3.07 -5.59 -18.58
CA LEU A 232 1.74 -5.24 -18.06
C LEU A 232 1.59 -3.73 -17.89
N GLN A 233 2.59 -3.04 -17.32
CA GLN A 233 2.58 -1.57 -17.22
C GLN A 233 2.47 -0.90 -18.59
N ALA A 234 3.23 -1.39 -19.59
CA ALA A 234 3.19 -0.86 -20.94
C ALA A 234 1.82 -1.06 -21.61
N TYR A 235 1.22 -2.25 -21.42
CA TYR A 235 -0.14 -2.55 -21.87
C TYR A 235 -1.17 -1.60 -21.24
N VAL A 236 -1.18 -1.51 -19.91
CA VAL A 236 -2.10 -0.65 -19.15
C VAL A 236 -1.92 0.82 -19.51
N LYS A 237 -0.67 1.29 -19.68
CA LYS A 237 -0.39 2.67 -20.12
C LYS A 237 -0.93 2.96 -21.53
N LYS A 238 -0.98 1.96 -22.41
CA LYS A 238 -1.45 2.10 -23.79
C LYS A 238 -2.98 2.10 -23.89
N PHE A 239 -3.66 1.28 -23.08
CA PHE A 239 -5.10 1.01 -23.25
C PHE A 239 -5.99 1.44 -22.07
N HIS A 240 -5.42 1.64 -20.88
CA HIS A 240 -6.11 1.77 -19.60
C HIS A 240 -5.45 2.81 -18.67
N THR A 241 -5.03 3.95 -19.23
CA THR A 241 -4.21 4.95 -18.53
C THR A 241 -4.81 5.45 -17.21
N THR A 242 -6.13 5.59 -17.16
CA THR A 242 -6.90 6.11 -16.01
C THR A 242 -7.91 5.08 -15.50
N GLY A 243 -7.49 3.81 -15.46
CA GLY A 243 -8.33 2.67 -15.10
C GLY A 243 -8.85 1.90 -16.31
N VAL A 244 -9.59 0.82 -16.04
CA VAL A 244 -10.14 -0.06 -17.08
C VAL A 244 -11.05 0.71 -18.01
N SER A 245 -10.92 0.45 -19.30
CA SER A 245 -11.69 1.09 -20.36
C SER A 245 -12.98 0.32 -20.58
N TRP A 246 -14.09 0.91 -20.17
CA TRP A 246 -15.43 0.35 -20.31
C TRP A 246 -16.11 0.85 -21.58
N ASN A 247 -17.07 0.09 -22.09
CA ASN A 247 -17.87 0.49 -23.24
C ASN A 247 -19.09 1.32 -22.79
N SER A 248 -19.07 2.63 -23.03
CA SER A 248 -20.16 3.54 -22.68
C SER A 248 -21.50 3.20 -23.34
N SER A 249 -21.47 2.50 -24.49
CA SER A 249 -22.65 1.99 -25.20
C SER A 249 -22.88 0.49 -24.96
N GLY A 250 -22.17 -0.11 -24.01
CA GLY A 250 -22.28 -1.52 -23.65
C GLY A 250 -23.62 -1.87 -22.97
N LYS A 251 -23.82 -3.15 -22.69
CA LYS A 251 -24.94 -3.61 -21.86
C LYS A 251 -24.64 -3.36 -20.37
N PRO A 252 -25.64 -3.36 -19.48
CA PRO A 252 -25.38 -3.40 -18.04
C PRO A 252 -24.53 -4.63 -17.66
N LEU A 253 -23.59 -4.47 -16.73
CA LEU A 253 -22.64 -5.53 -16.37
C LEU A 253 -23.34 -6.83 -15.95
N ASP A 254 -24.42 -6.73 -15.17
CA ASP A 254 -25.17 -7.90 -14.70
C ASP A 254 -25.82 -8.69 -15.85
N VAL A 255 -26.17 -8.02 -16.96
CA VAL A 255 -26.70 -8.66 -18.17
C VAL A 255 -25.58 -9.40 -18.90
N VAL A 256 -24.41 -8.77 -19.07
CA VAL A 256 -23.26 -9.41 -19.74
C VAL A 256 -22.78 -10.63 -18.97
N LEU A 257 -22.70 -10.56 -17.64
CA LEU A 257 -22.32 -11.70 -16.80
C LEU A 257 -23.31 -12.86 -16.92
N LYS A 258 -24.62 -12.59 -16.94
CA LYS A 258 -25.65 -13.62 -17.14
C LYS A 258 -25.59 -14.24 -18.53
N GLU A 259 -25.33 -13.45 -19.57
CA GLU A 259 -25.19 -13.94 -20.95
C GLU A 259 -23.94 -14.81 -21.12
N GLN A 260 -22.82 -14.44 -20.49
CA GLN A 260 -21.61 -15.28 -20.49
C GLN A 260 -21.77 -16.54 -19.63
N GLY A 261 -22.43 -16.44 -18.48
CA GLY A 261 -22.73 -17.59 -17.62
C GLY A 261 -23.77 -18.56 -18.21
N GLY A 262 -24.68 -18.07 -19.06
CA GLY A 262 -25.69 -18.89 -19.76
C GLY A 262 -25.15 -19.62 -21.00
N SER A 263 -23.91 -19.36 -21.41
CA SER A 263 -23.33 -19.91 -22.64
C SER A 263 -22.49 -21.19 -22.46
N GLU A 264 -22.32 -21.67 -21.21
CA GLU A 264 -21.53 -22.88 -20.92
C GLU A 264 -22.36 -24.12 -20.52
N GLU A 265 -23.71 -24.07 -20.50
CA GLU A 265 -24.56 -25.24 -20.16
C GLU A 265 -25.32 -25.90 -21.33
N ASP A 266 -25.25 -25.38 -22.57
CA ASP A 266 -25.94 -25.97 -23.73
C ASP A 266 -24.98 -26.69 -24.71
N ASN A 267 -24.19 -27.66 -24.22
CA ASN A 267 -23.75 -28.78 -25.07
C ASN A 267 -23.21 -30.00 -24.32
N VAL A 268 -24.08 -30.74 -23.63
CA VAL A 268 -23.96 -32.21 -23.60
C VAL A 268 -25.35 -32.80 -23.76
N SER A 269 -25.64 -33.26 -24.99
CA SER A 269 -26.71 -34.21 -25.23
C SER A 269 -26.42 -35.51 -24.49
N GLU A 270 -27.16 -35.81 -23.43
CA GLU A 270 -27.35 -37.19 -23.01
C GLU A 270 -28.83 -37.54 -22.78
N LYS A 271 -29.15 -38.72 -23.29
CA LYS A 271 -30.49 -39.25 -23.46
C LYS A 271 -31.19 -39.49 -22.13
N LYS A 272 -32.45 -39.07 -22.11
CA LYS A 272 -33.53 -39.43 -21.19
C LYS A 272 -33.49 -40.91 -20.73
N ALA A 273 -33.38 -41.12 -19.42
CA ALA A 273 -33.86 -42.32 -18.72
C ALA A 273 -34.50 -41.92 -17.37
N ALA A 274 -35.56 -42.64 -17.00
CA ALA A 274 -36.54 -42.33 -15.96
C ALA A 274 -36.01 -42.43 -14.51
N PRO A 275 -36.76 -41.92 -13.49
CA PRO A 275 -36.25 -41.74 -12.13
C PRO A 275 -36.30 -43.03 -11.31
N SER A 276 -35.26 -43.28 -10.50
CA SER A 276 -35.18 -44.34 -9.50
C SER A 276 -35.36 -43.76 -8.08
N PRO A 277 -35.89 -44.53 -7.10
CA PRO A 277 -36.46 -44.03 -5.84
C PRO A 277 -35.39 -43.68 -4.77
N PRO A 278 -35.76 -42.94 -3.70
CA PRO A 278 -34.79 -42.47 -2.71
C PRO A 278 -34.39 -43.59 -1.73
N PRO A 279 -33.13 -43.63 -1.24
CA PRO A 279 -32.73 -44.56 -0.19
C PRO A 279 -33.16 -44.06 1.21
N PRO A 280 -33.36 -44.98 2.18
CA PRO A 280 -34.00 -44.69 3.45
C PRO A 280 -33.05 -44.11 4.50
N SER A 281 -33.65 -43.34 5.40
CA SER A 281 -33.06 -42.82 6.64
C SER A 281 -32.73 -43.96 7.62
N ALA A 282 -31.54 -43.91 8.23
CA ALA A 282 -31.23 -44.67 9.43
C ALA A 282 -30.33 -43.85 10.37
N SER A 283 -30.89 -43.61 11.55
CA SER A 283 -30.29 -43.07 12.78
C SER A 283 -29.14 -43.93 13.32
N GLY A 284 -28.09 -43.30 13.83
CA GLY A 284 -27.10 -43.94 14.69
C GLY A 284 -25.82 -43.13 14.82
N GLY A 285 -25.65 -42.42 15.94
CA GLY A 285 -24.47 -41.60 16.23
C GLY A 285 -23.22 -42.42 16.52
N ALA A 286 -22.07 -41.91 16.06
CA ALA A 286 -20.74 -42.27 16.53
C ALA A 286 -19.88 -40.99 16.61
N PRO A 287 -19.00 -40.83 17.62
CA PRO A 287 -18.28 -39.59 17.90
C PRO A 287 -17.07 -39.39 16.96
N PRO A 288 -16.56 -38.14 16.82
CA PRO A 288 -15.47 -37.82 15.90
C PRO A 288 -14.12 -38.43 16.37
N PRO A 289 -13.20 -38.73 15.42
CA PRO A 289 -11.90 -39.33 15.75
C PRO A 289 -10.98 -38.35 16.50
N PRO A 290 -10.17 -38.82 17.45
CA PRO A 290 -9.29 -37.98 18.26
C PRO A 290 -8.06 -37.49 17.49
N PRO A 291 -7.47 -36.34 17.89
CA PRO A 291 -6.27 -35.77 17.28
C PRO A 291 -5.03 -36.66 17.49
N PRO A 292 -4.05 -36.65 16.56
CA PRO A 292 -2.83 -37.44 16.66
C PRO A 292 -1.96 -37.00 17.87
N PRO A 293 -1.31 -37.94 18.58
CA PRO A 293 -0.54 -37.65 19.77
C PRO A 293 0.79 -36.93 19.45
N MET A 294 1.14 -35.96 20.30
CA MET A 294 2.48 -35.37 20.36
C MET A 294 3.55 -36.43 20.61
N PRO A 295 4.74 -36.32 19.98
CA PRO A 295 5.85 -37.21 20.28
C PRO A 295 6.37 -36.99 21.71
N PRO A 296 6.66 -38.07 22.47
CA PRO A 296 7.10 -37.96 23.85
C PRO A 296 8.52 -37.40 23.98
N ALA A 297 8.67 -36.41 24.86
CA ALA A 297 9.94 -35.96 25.39
C ALA A 297 10.48 -37.00 26.39
N SER A 298 11.32 -37.92 25.90
CA SER A 298 12.16 -38.74 26.78
C SER A 298 13.23 -39.48 25.98
N VAL A 299 14.28 -38.77 25.58
CA VAL A 299 15.60 -39.37 25.35
C VAL A 299 16.60 -38.51 26.06
N PHE A 300 17.27 -39.12 27.05
CA PHE A 300 18.49 -38.74 27.77
C PHE A 300 18.32 -38.98 29.29
N LYS A 301 18.30 -40.28 29.64
CA LYS A 301 18.93 -40.73 30.88
C LYS A 301 20.42 -40.42 30.78
N VAL A 302 20.95 -39.80 31.82
CA VAL A 302 22.39 -39.63 32.03
C VAL A 302 22.87 -40.91 32.72
N ASP A 303 23.73 -41.67 32.03
CA ASP A 303 24.59 -42.67 32.67
C ASP A 303 25.93 -42.00 33.00
N GLU A 304 26.40 -42.24 34.22
CA GLU A 304 27.75 -41.88 34.65
C GLU A 304 28.79 -42.64 33.85
N GLY A 305 29.82 -41.93 33.38
CA GLY A 305 31.08 -42.57 33.01
C GLY A 305 31.75 -41.96 31.78
N SER A 306 32.72 -41.09 32.05
CA SER A 306 34.05 -41.00 31.43
C SER A 306 34.48 -39.57 31.10
N GLN A 307 35.68 -39.26 31.56
CA GLN A 307 36.36 -37.98 31.48
C GLN A 307 36.76 -37.66 30.04
N GLN A 308 36.49 -36.44 29.58
CA GLN A 308 37.45 -35.74 28.70
C GLN A 308 37.33 -34.22 28.78
N LYS A 309 38.46 -33.58 29.07
CA LYS A 309 38.65 -32.13 29.08
C LYS A 309 38.57 -31.57 27.65
N SER A 310 37.75 -30.55 27.44
CA SER A 310 38.10 -29.44 26.54
C SER A 310 37.32 -28.17 26.88
N SER A 311 38.05 -27.07 26.80
CA SER A 311 37.75 -25.68 27.12
C SER A 311 36.58 -25.03 26.36
N GLY A 312 35.91 -24.08 27.02
CA GLY A 312 35.61 -22.78 26.41
C GLY A 312 34.15 -22.42 26.17
N GLY A 313 33.59 -21.64 27.10
CA GLY A 313 32.61 -20.55 26.91
C GLY A 313 31.53 -20.68 25.83
N GLY A 314 30.29 -20.97 26.26
CA GLY A 314 29.08 -20.79 25.45
C GLY A 314 27.89 -20.43 26.34
N MET A 315 26.85 -19.83 25.75
CA MET A 315 25.62 -19.29 26.38
C MET A 315 24.95 -20.22 27.42
N ASN A 316 25.23 -21.51 27.38
CA ASN A 316 24.75 -22.48 28.36
C ASN A 316 25.37 -22.30 29.77
N ALA A 317 26.58 -21.73 29.87
CA ALA A 317 27.19 -21.39 31.16
C ALA A 317 26.49 -20.21 31.84
N VAL A 318 25.94 -19.27 31.05
CA VAL A 318 25.25 -18.07 31.53
C VAL A 318 23.88 -18.43 32.11
N PHE A 319 23.16 -19.37 31.48
CA PHE A 319 21.89 -19.89 32.00
C PHE A 319 22.08 -20.78 33.25
N ALA A 320 23.21 -21.48 33.36
CA ALA A 320 23.56 -22.24 34.57
C ALA A 320 23.96 -21.34 35.75
N GLU A 321 24.48 -20.13 35.51
CA GLU A 321 24.75 -19.14 36.56
C GLU A 321 23.48 -18.41 37.03
N LEU A 322 22.50 -18.20 36.15
CA LEU A 322 21.22 -17.57 36.51
C LEU A 322 20.38 -18.41 37.48
N ASN A 323 20.49 -19.74 37.44
CA ASN A 323 19.73 -20.65 38.30
C ASN A 323 20.34 -20.86 39.71
N LYS A 324 21.35 -20.09 40.11
CA LYS A 324 22.03 -20.22 41.43
C LYS A 324 21.45 -19.36 42.56
N GLY A 325 20.38 -18.59 42.31
CA GLY A 325 19.69 -17.81 43.35
C GLY A 325 20.62 -16.88 44.15
N GLU A 326 20.35 -16.70 45.45
CA GLU A 326 21.06 -15.78 46.36
C GLU A 326 22.60 -15.97 46.43
N ALA A 327 23.13 -17.09 45.95
CA ALA A 327 24.56 -17.40 45.95
C ALA A 327 25.38 -16.67 44.85
N VAL A 328 24.74 -15.95 43.92
CA VAL A 328 25.42 -15.18 42.84
C VAL A 328 26.32 -14.06 43.39
N THR A 329 26.06 -13.57 44.60
CA THR A 329 26.84 -12.47 45.22
C THR A 329 28.20 -12.90 45.78
N SER A 330 28.44 -14.21 45.92
CA SER A 330 29.68 -14.78 46.49
C SER A 330 30.90 -14.64 45.57
N GLY A 331 30.68 -14.47 44.26
CA GLY A 331 31.73 -14.41 43.24
C GLY A 331 32.22 -13.00 42.89
N LEU A 332 31.62 -11.96 43.48
CA LEU A 332 32.03 -10.58 43.25
C LEU A 332 33.24 -10.25 44.14
N LYS A 333 34.32 -9.77 43.51
CA LYS A 333 35.51 -9.31 44.22
C LYS A 333 35.13 -8.21 45.20
N LYS A 334 35.33 -8.44 46.51
CA LYS A 334 35.09 -7.42 47.53
C LYS A 334 36.04 -6.25 47.30
N VAL A 335 35.44 -5.07 47.09
CA VAL A 335 36.16 -3.81 46.96
C VAL A 335 36.73 -3.44 48.32
N ASP A 336 38.04 -3.27 48.39
CA ASP A 336 38.72 -2.99 49.64
C ASP A 336 38.46 -1.54 50.07
N LYS A 337 38.48 -1.27 51.38
CA LYS A 337 38.03 0.02 51.95
C LYS A 337 38.86 1.22 51.47
N SER A 338 40.06 0.95 50.96
CA SER A 338 40.99 1.90 50.35
C SER A 338 40.59 2.35 48.94
N GLU A 339 39.70 1.63 48.24
CA GLU A 339 39.24 1.94 46.88
C GLU A 339 37.92 2.72 46.87
N MET A 340 37.32 2.96 48.04
CA MET A 340 36.11 3.76 48.17
C MET A 340 36.46 5.24 48.31
N THR A 341 36.25 6.02 47.24
CA THR A 341 36.55 7.46 47.14
C THR A 341 35.86 8.34 48.20
N HIS A 342 34.83 7.84 48.88
CA HIS A 342 34.14 8.56 49.97
C HIS A 342 34.70 8.28 51.37
N LYS A 343 35.62 7.32 51.52
CA LYS A 343 36.23 6.96 52.82
C LYS A 343 37.72 7.29 52.92
N ASN A 344 38.34 7.70 51.82
CA ASN A 344 39.76 8.04 51.78
C ASN A 344 39.97 9.47 51.22
N PRO A 345 40.15 10.49 52.08
CA PRO A 345 40.22 11.90 51.69
C PRO A 345 41.37 12.28 50.74
N GLU A 346 42.42 11.45 50.64
CA GLU A 346 43.57 11.70 49.77
C GLU A 346 43.30 11.38 48.30
N LEU A 347 42.45 10.38 48.00
CA LEU A 347 42.06 10.04 46.63
C LEU A 347 41.17 11.11 45.97
N ARG A 348 40.59 12.00 46.77
CA ARG A 348 39.74 13.10 46.29
C ARG A 348 40.54 14.37 45.93
N ARG A 349 41.80 14.48 46.37
CA ARG A 349 42.70 15.61 46.05
C ARG A 349 43.60 15.39 44.84
N ALA A 350 43.70 14.17 44.33
CA ALA A 350 44.52 13.83 43.16
C ALA A 350 43.79 14.04 41.81
N GLY A 351 42.75 14.86 41.77
CA GLY A 351 42.08 15.28 40.54
C GLY A 351 42.64 16.60 40.03
N SER A 352 43.83 16.58 39.43
CA SER A 352 44.30 17.47 38.33
C SER A 352 45.83 17.48 38.29
N ALA A 353 46.40 16.77 37.31
CA ALA A 353 47.60 17.18 36.56
C ALA A 353 47.95 16.07 35.55
N GLU A 354 48.18 16.49 34.31
CA GLU A 354 48.55 15.69 33.16
C GLU A 354 49.79 14.79 33.40
N ASN A 355 49.74 13.55 32.89
CA ASN A 355 50.91 12.96 32.25
C ASN A 355 50.53 11.80 31.31
N LYS A 356 50.92 11.96 30.03
CA LYS A 356 50.70 11.02 28.94
C LYS A 356 51.57 9.76 29.08
N LYS A 357 50.94 8.59 29.14
CA LYS A 357 51.48 7.32 28.58
C LYS A 357 50.34 6.53 27.90
N PRO A 358 50.59 5.89 26.73
CA PRO A 358 49.54 5.28 25.93
C PRO A 358 49.09 3.95 26.53
N SER A 359 47.80 3.84 26.84
CA SER A 359 47.14 2.58 27.18
C SER A 359 46.86 1.74 25.92
N PRO A 360 46.88 0.39 26.00
CA PRO A 360 46.54 -0.46 24.86
C PRO A 360 45.08 -0.24 24.43
N PRO A 361 44.77 -0.32 23.12
CA PRO A 361 43.41 -0.05 22.64
C PRO A 361 42.44 -1.12 23.17
N PRO A 362 41.21 -0.72 23.58
CA PRO A 362 40.18 -1.66 23.98
C PRO A 362 39.79 -2.58 22.80
N PRO A 363 39.43 -3.85 23.06
CA PRO A 363 39.09 -4.80 22.00
C PRO A 363 37.92 -4.27 21.18
N LYS A 364 38.14 -4.15 19.86
CA LYS A 364 37.12 -3.74 18.89
C LYS A 364 35.98 -4.75 18.93
N LYS A 365 34.77 -4.29 19.30
CA LYS A 365 33.54 -5.06 19.05
C LYS A 365 33.47 -5.41 17.56
N PRO A 366 33.06 -6.63 17.17
CA PRO A 366 32.92 -6.99 15.77
C PRO A 366 31.90 -6.07 15.09
N ALA A 367 32.32 -5.41 14.02
CA ALA A 367 31.54 -4.44 13.24
C ALA A 367 30.33 -5.04 12.49
N SER A 368 29.97 -6.30 12.75
CA SER A 368 28.90 -7.01 12.04
C SER A 368 27.50 -6.80 12.61
N LEU A 369 27.35 -6.13 13.76
CA LEU A 369 26.04 -5.91 14.42
C LEU A 369 25.61 -4.45 14.54
N SER A 370 26.36 -3.52 13.94
CA SER A 370 25.97 -2.11 13.83
C SER A 370 25.96 -1.67 12.37
N LYS A 371 25.16 -2.35 11.55
CA LYS A 371 24.68 -1.74 10.31
C LYS A 371 23.64 -0.69 10.71
N LYS A 372 24.12 0.52 11.00
CA LYS A 372 23.28 1.71 10.84
C LYS A 372 22.72 1.62 9.42
N PRO A 373 21.39 1.76 9.20
CA PRO A 373 20.84 1.83 7.86
C PRO A 373 21.66 2.86 7.07
N THR A 374 22.12 2.48 5.88
CA THR A 374 22.74 3.42 4.95
C THR A 374 21.72 4.53 4.68
N LYS A 375 21.89 5.69 5.32
CA LYS A 375 21.07 6.86 5.07
C LYS A 375 21.19 7.21 3.60
N LYS A 376 20.05 7.25 2.89
CA LYS A 376 19.98 7.84 1.56
C LYS A 376 20.47 9.30 1.66
N PRO A 377 21.11 9.85 0.61
CA PRO A 377 21.56 11.22 0.64
C PRO A 377 20.37 12.18 0.85
N ALA A 378 20.63 13.30 1.52
CA ALA A 378 19.65 14.37 1.65
C ALA A 378 19.25 14.86 0.25
N ARG A 379 17.95 15.03 0.03
CA ARG A 379 17.39 15.30 -1.29
C ARG A 379 16.33 16.38 -1.19
N LYS A 380 16.54 17.48 -1.90
CA LYS A 380 15.56 18.54 -2.10
C LYS A 380 15.47 18.84 -3.58
N GLU A 381 14.45 18.29 -4.25
CA GLU A 381 14.24 18.54 -5.66
C GLU A 381 12.76 18.45 -6.04
N LEU A 382 12.42 19.12 -7.14
CA LEU A 382 11.11 19.05 -7.76
C LEU A 382 11.19 18.00 -8.87
N GLU A 383 10.44 16.91 -8.71
CA GLU A 383 10.22 15.94 -9.78
C GLU A 383 8.78 16.06 -10.26
N ASP A 384 8.62 16.32 -11.55
CA ASP A 384 7.34 16.60 -12.19
C ASP A 384 6.58 17.74 -11.49
N THR A 385 5.65 17.41 -10.61
CA THR A 385 4.84 18.36 -9.83
C THR A 385 4.97 18.13 -8.33
N LYS A 386 5.92 17.32 -7.87
CA LYS A 386 6.05 16.97 -6.46
C LYS A 386 7.45 17.33 -5.94
N TRP A 387 7.49 18.18 -4.93
CA TRP A 387 8.69 18.47 -4.17
C TRP A 387 9.00 17.32 -3.24
N TYR A 388 10.22 16.79 -3.32
CA TYR A 388 10.75 15.81 -2.38
C TYR A 388 11.74 16.50 -1.45
N VAL A 389 11.53 16.39 -0.14
CA VAL A 389 12.44 16.84 0.91
C VAL A 389 12.72 15.65 1.82
N GLU A 390 13.79 14.93 1.54
CA GLU A 390 14.05 13.64 2.16
C GLU A 390 15.40 13.59 2.87
N ASN A 391 15.46 12.86 3.98
CA ASN A 391 16.69 12.50 4.69
C ASN A 391 17.53 13.70 5.19
N TYR A 392 16.92 14.86 5.42
CA TYR A 392 17.59 16.00 6.04
C TYR A 392 17.74 15.80 7.55
N GLU A 393 18.86 16.24 8.10
CA GLU A 393 19.10 16.24 9.54
C GLU A 393 19.74 17.54 10.00
N ASN A 394 19.20 18.17 11.05
CA ASN A 394 19.71 19.42 11.63
C ASN A 394 19.77 20.58 10.63
N GLU A 395 18.77 20.66 9.75
CA GLU A 395 18.69 21.68 8.70
C GLU A 395 17.44 22.55 8.89
N HIS A 396 17.64 23.86 9.00
CA HIS A 396 16.58 24.81 9.34
C HIS A 396 16.32 25.86 8.25
N GLU A 397 17.07 25.83 7.15
CA GLU A 397 16.94 26.78 6.04
C GLU A 397 16.24 26.16 4.80
N LEU A 398 15.38 25.16 5.00
CA LEU A 398 14.65 24.51 3.90
C LEU A 398 13.47 25.35 3.45
N VAL A 399 13.68 26.20 2.44
CA VAL A 399 12.59 26.99 1.83
C VAL A 399 12.15 26.39 0.49
N ILE A 400 10.86 26.14 0.33
CA ILE A 400 10.21 25.72 -0.92
C ILE A 400 9.27 26.84 -1.37
N ASN A 401 9.39 27.27 -2.62
CA ASN A 401 8.42 28.16 -3.25
C ASN A 401 7.50 27.29 -4.11
N GLY A 402 6.30 27.02 -3.62
CA GLY A 402 5.38 26.07 -4.23
C GLY A 402 4.27 26.75 -5.04
N GLU A 403 3.83 26.05 -6.09
CA GLU A 403 2.72 26.46 -6.95
C GLU A 403 1.48 25.58 -6.73
N MET A 404 0.30 26.06 -7.15
CA MET A 404 -0.99 25.47 -6.75
C MET A 404 -1.18 24.02 -7.21
N ASN A 405 -0.53 23.63 -8.30
CA ASN A 405 -0.53 22.26 -8.84
C ASN A 405 0.57 21.38 -8.24
N GLN A 406 1.43 21.91 -7.38
CA GLN A 406 2.57 21.19 -6.81
C GLN A 406 2.25 20.64 -5.43
N GLY A 407 2.61 19.38 -5.19
CA GLY A 407 2.58 18.75 -3.86
C GLY A 407 3.95 18.80 -3.18
N VAL A 408 3.98 18.73 -1.85
CA VAL A 408 5.24 18.65 -1.09
C VAL A 408 5.25 17.38 -0.26
N PHE A 409 6.31 16.59 -0.38
CA PHE A 409 6.52 15.35 0.35
C PHE A 409 7.81 15.43 1.14
N ILE A 410 7.67 15.34 2.46
CA ILE A 410 8.76 15.48 3.41
C ILE A 410 8.92 14.14 4.12
N GLU A 411 10.05 13.47 3.93
CA GLU A 411 10.26 12.11 4.43
C GLU A 411 11.55 11.96 5.22
N LYS A 412 11.53 11.21 6.33
CA LYS A 412 12.74 10.83 7.08
C LYS A 412 13.62 12.02 7.51
N CYS A 413 13.02 13.18 7.76
CA CYS A 413 13.72 14.37 8.24
C CYS A 413 13.81 14.37 9.78
N ASN A 414 14.94 14.80 10.33
CA ASN A 414 15.16 14.86 11.79
C ASN A 414 15.72 16.22 12.22
N ASN A 415 15.07 16.86 13.20
CA ASN A 415 15.50 18.15 13.72
C ASN A 415 15.61 19.21 12.60
N CYS A 416 14.51 19.40 11.85
CA CYS A 416 14.50 20.24 10.67
C CYS A 416 13.39 21.28 10.69
N THR A 417 13.60 22.40 10.02
CA THR A 417 12.56 23.41 9.78
C THR A 417 12.37 23.59 8.28
N VAL A 418 11.13 23.42 7.80
CA VAL A 418 10.76 23.57 6.39
C VAL A 418 9.72 24.68 6.24
N GLN A 419 10.00 25.65 5.39
CA GLN A 419 9.09 26.74 5.04
C GLN A 419 8.59 26.55 3.61
N ILE A 420 7.27 26.42 3.45
CA ILE A 420 6.57 26.25 2.19
C ILE A 420 5.79 27.54 1.91
N LYS A 421 6.32 28.33 0.97
CA LYS A 421 5.74 29.60 0.54
C LYS A 421 4.82 29.39 -0.66
N GLY A 422 3.81 30.24 -0.77
CA GLY A 422 2.82 30.19 -1.85
C GLY A 422 1.66 29.26 -1.53
N LYS A 423 0.98 28.81 -2.59
CA LYS A 423 -0.17 27.94 -2.50
C LYS A 423 0.20 26.62 -3.13
N VAL A 424 0.10 25.52 -2.40
CA VAL A 424 0.42 24.16 -2.86
C VAL A 424 -0.81 23.27 -2.82
N SER A 425 -0.79 22.16 -3.57
CA SER A 425 -1.92 21.24 -3.61
C SER A 425 -2.11 20.56 -2.26
N ALA A 426 -1.08 19.84 -1.79
CA ALA A 426 -1.06 19.10 -0.53
C ALA A 426 0.36 19.06 0.05
N VAL A 427 0.46 18.83 1.36
CA VAL A 427 1.72 18.56 2.06
C VAL A 427 1.60 17.25 2.80
N SER A 428 2.58 16.36 2.63
CA SER A 428 2.63 15.09 3.36
C SER A 428 3.96 14.97 4.10
N LEU A 429 3.87 14.70 5.40
CA LEU A 429 4.98 14.50 6.30
C LEU A 429 5.02 13.02 6.72
N ASN A 430 6.11 12.32 6.44
CA ASN A 430 6.21 10.88 6.69
C ASN A 430 7.53 10.50 7.39
N GLU A 431 7.44 9.68 8.44
CA GLU A 431 8.61 9.17 9.19
C GLU A 431 9.57 10.28 9.69
N CYS A 432 9.07 11.45 10.05
CA CYS A 432 9.88 12.58 10.48
C CYS A 432 9.90 12.75 12.00
N SER A 433 10.97 13.34 12.54
CA SER A 433 11.09 13.58 13.98
C SER A 433 11.65 14.96 14.31
N LYS A 434 11.09 15.66 15.31
CA LYS A 434 11.53 17.02 15.69
C LYS A 434 11.50 18.00 14.52
N VAL A 435 10.38 18.05 13.80
CA VAL A 435 10.27 18.87 12.59
C VAL A 435 9.28 20.02 12.77
N GLY A 436 9.65 21.19 12.27
CA GLY A 436 8.79 22.37 12.22
C GLY A 436 8.44 22.69 10.77
N ILE A 437 7.14 22.74 10.44
CA ILE A 437 6.65 23.04 9.10
C ILE A 437 5.85 24.34 9.14
N LEU A 438 6.24 25.31 8.32
CA LEU A 438 5.49 26.54 8.10
C LEU A 438 4.91 26.51 6.69
N VAL A 439 3.60 26.54 6.55
CA VAL A 439 2.89 26.49 5.26
C VAL A 439 1.90 27.64 5.14
N GLU A 440 1.85 28.25 3.96
CA GLU A 440 0.90 29.33 3.67
C GLU A 440 -0.48 28.78 3.31
N ASN A 441 -0.69 28.32 2.08
CA ASN A 441 -2.03 27.90 1.61
C ASN A 441 -2.02 26.48 1.03
N LEU A 442 -3.03 25.70 1.41
CA LEU A 442 -3.25 24.35 0.92
C LEU A 442 -4.59 24.25 0.19
N VAL A 443 -4.58 23.58 -0.98
CA VAL A 443 -5.80 23.35 -1.76
C VAL A 443 -6.61 22.20 -1.18
N SER A 444 -5.94 21.11 -0.80
CA SER A 444 -6.59 19.92 -0.25
C SER A 444 -6.33 19.76 1.24
N GLY A 445 -5.12 19.39 1.64
CA GLY A 445 -4.87 19.04 3.03
C GLY A 445 -3.42 18.80 3.38
N PHE A 446 -3.23 18.51 4.66
CA PHE A 446 -1.95 18.19 5.26
C PHE A 446 -2.02 16.80 5.89
N ASP A 447 -1.13 15.89 5.49
CA ASP A 447 -1.02 14.54 6.05
C ASP A 447 0.23 14.41 6.92
N VAL A 448 0.07 13.81 8.10
CA VAL A 448 1.17 13.49 9.03
C VAL A 448 1.12 12.01 9.34
N ILE A 449 2.15 11.27 8.95
CA ILE A 449 2.20 9.81 9.07
C ILE A 449 3.49 9.40 9.78
N LYS A 450 3.37 8.62 10.86
CA LYS A 450 4.52 8.06 11.59
C LYS A 450 5.56 9.09 12.05
N CYS A 451 5.10 10.26 12.50
CA CYS A 451 5.98 11.34 12.94
C CYS A 451 6.01 11.49 14.47
N SER A 452 7.12 11.99 15.01
CA SER A 452 7.28 12.23 16.45
C SER A 452 7.80 13.62 16.74
N SER A 453 7.18 14.35 17.67
CA SER A 453 7.56 15.72 18.04
C SER A 453 7.56 16.64 16.80
N PHE A 454 6.38 17.08 16.36
CA PHE A 454 6.26 17.92 15.17
C PHE A 454 5.45 19.19 15.46
N GLY A 455 5.84 20.29 14.82
CA GLY A 455 5.15 21.56 14.85
C GLY A 455 4.68 21.91 13.45
N ILE A 456 3.39 22.23 13.28
CA ILE A 456 2.85 22.71 12.01
C ILE A 456 2.27 24.10 12.26
N GLN A 457 2.65 25.07 11.44
CA GLN A 457 2.07 26.40 11.46
C GLN A 457 1.49 26.72 10.09
N VAL A 458 0.20 27.02 10.07
CA VAL A 458 -0.55 27.40 8.88
C VAL A 458 -0.82 28.90 8.94
N THR A 459 -0.48 29.65 7.90
CA THR A 459 -0.76 31.10 7.85
C THR A 459 -1.93 31.48 6.93
N GLY A 460 -2.36 30.56 6.06
CA GLY A 460 -3.50 30.73 5.14
C GLY A 460 -4.52 29.60 5.30
N ALA A 461 -5.16 29.20 4.21
CA ALA A 461 -6.23 28.20 4.24
C ALA A 461 -5.70 26.76 4.34
N LEU A 462 -6.36 25.95 5.19
CA LEU A 462 -6.16 24.50 5.32
C LEU A 462 -7.53 23.83 5.48
N PRO A 463 -8.02 23.09 4.46
CA PRO A 463 -9.33 22.42 4.54
C PRO A 463 -9.33 21.16 5.40
N THR A 464 -8.29 20.33 5.32
CA THR A 464 -8.24 19.03 6.00
C THR A 464 -6.85 18.74 6.56
N LEU A 465 -6.80 18.20 7.77
CA LEU A 465 -5.59 17.74 8.44
C LEU A 465 -5.76 16.28 8.88
N SER A 466 -4.90 15.38 8.39
CA SER A 466 -4.89 13.98 8.78
C SER A 466 -3.61 13.64 9.53
N ILE A 467 -3.75 12.99 10.69
CA ILE A 467 -2.62 12.61 11.55
C ILE A 467 -2.77 11.13 11.91
N ASP A 468 -1.90 10.29 11.36
CA ASP A 468 -1.88 8.85 11.58
C ASP A 468 -0.56 8.39 12.22
N GLN A 469 -0.66 7.52 13.22
CA GLN A 469 0.48 6.89 13.90
C GLN A 469 1.55 7.90 14.38
N SER A 470 1.13 9.09 14.80
CA SER A 470 2.06 10.19 15.11
C SER A 470 1.88 10.70 16.53
N HIS A 471 2.95 11.21 17.14
CA HIS A 471 2.96 11.57 18.56
C HIS A 471 3.60 12.93 18.83
N GLU A 472 3.15 13.63 19.86
CA GLU A 472 3.67 14.94 20.31
C GLU A 472 3.54 16.02 19.22
N GLY A 473 2.31 16.23 18.74
CA GLY A 473 2.00 17.19 17.68
C GLY A 473 1.53 18.54 18.21
N GLN A 474 2.04 19.63 17.64
CA GLN A 474 1.58 21.00 17.91
C GLN A 474 1.18 21.66 16.60
N VAL A 475 -0.10 22.00 16.44
CA VAL A 475 -0.63 22.57 15.20
C VAL A 475 -1.15 23.97 15.46
N TYR A 476 -0.64 24.97 14.76
CA TYR A 476 -1.04 26.37 14.84
C TYR A 476 -1.85 26.73 13.61
N LEU A 477 -3.13 27.05 13.82
CA LEU A 477 -4.04 27.41 12.76
C LEU A 477 -4.08 28.92 12.55
N SER A 478 -4.49 29.34 11.36
CA SER A 478 -4.81 30.71 11.03
C SER A 478 -6.32 30.98 11.13
N LYS A 479 -6.73 32.25 11.11
CA LYS A 479 -8.13 32.67 10.98
C LYS A 479 -8.80 32.14 9.70
N GLN A 480 -8.01 31.81 8.67
CA GLN A 480 -8.48 31.27 7.40
C GLN A 480 -8.59 29.74 7.39
N SER A 481 -8.18 29.07 8.47
CA SER A 481 -8.19 27.61 8.61
C SER A 481 -8.99 27.13 9.82
N LEU A 482 -9.92 27.95 10.33
CA LEU A 482 -10.78 27.58 11.46
C LEU A 482 -11.82 26.50 11.11
N ASP A 483 -12.18 26.39 9.83
CA ASP A 483 -13.11 25.37 9.32
C ASP A 483 -12.40 24.05 8.95
N VAL A 484 -11.18 23.83 9.44
CA VAL A 484 -10.40 22.62 9.15
C VAL A 484 -11.05 21.38 9.76
N GLU A 485 -11.16 20.32 8.97
CA GLU A 485 -11.51 18.99 9.48
C GLU A 485 -10.23 18.24 9.88
N ILE A 486 -10.18 17.78 11.13
CA ILE A 486 -9.01 17.09 11.69
C ILE A 486 -9.33 15.62 11.94
N TYR A 487 -8.62 14.73 11.26
CA TYR A 487 -8.72 13.28 11.40
C TYR A 487 -7.50 12.77 12.16
N THR A 488 -7.73 11.96 13.20
CA THR A 488 -6.65 11.36 14.00
C THR A 488 -6.81 9.85 14.08
N ALA A 489 -5.70 9.13 13.91
CA ALA A 489 -5.63 7.68 14.07
C ALA A 489 -4.32 7.32 14.79
N GLN A 490 -4.42 6.49 15.83
CA GLN A 490 -3.26 6.03 16.62
C GLN A 490 -2.32 7.17 17.03
N THR A 491 -2.88 8.33 17.40
CA THR A 491 -2.13 9.56 17.68
C THR A 491 -2.18 9.89 19.16
N SER A 492 -1.10 10.47 19.70
CA SER A 492 -1.04 10.88 21.12
C SER A 492 -0.29 12.19 21.32
N GLY A 493 -0.61 12.94 22.37
CA GLY A 493 -0.06 14.25 22.69
C GLY A 493 -0.28 15.30 21.61
N LEU A 494 -1.50 15.40 21.06
CA LEU A 494 -1.83 16.35 19.98
C LEU A 494 -2.55 17.58 20.52
N ASN A 495 -2.01 18.76 20.24
CA ASN A 495 -2.60 20.04 20.61
C ASN A 495 -2.85 20.91 19.37
N ILE A 496 -4.05 21.49 19.31
CA ILE A 496 -4.47 22.45 18.30
C ILE A 496 -4.47 23.84 18.92
N ASN A 497 -3.71 24.75 18.33
CA ASN A 497 -3.57 26.12 18.77
C ASN A 497 -4.46 27.00 17.89
N LEU A 498 -5.58 27.44 18.47
CA LEU A 498 -6.57 28.28 17.81
C LEU A 498 -6.20 29.76 17.98
N PRO A 499 -6.14 30.55 16.90
CA PRO A 499 -5.74 31.95 17.00
C PRO A 499 -6.84 32.78 17.68
N LYS A 500 -6.51 33.44 18.79
CA LYS A 500 -7.36 34.48 19.40
C LYS A 500 -7.04 35.84 18.79
N ASN A 501 -5.75 36.15 18.69
CA ASN A 501 -5.24 37.35 18.03
C ASN A 501 -3.88 37.06 17.38
N GLU A 502 -3.91 36.70 16.09
CA GLU A 502 -2.71 36.34 15.31
C GLU A 502 -1.61 37.41 15.32
N GLU A 503 -1.98 38.69 15.28
CA GLU A 503 -1.01 39.81 15.21
C GLU A 503 -0.23 39.98 16.52
N GLN A 504 -0.78 39.49 17.63
CA GLN A 504 -0.14 39.49 18.95
C GLN A 504 0.46 38.13 19.31
N GLY A 505 0.32 37.12 18.45
CA GLY A 505 0.79 35.75 18.70
C GLY A 505 0.02 35.04 19.82
N ASP A 506 -1.22 35.44 20.10
CA ASP A 506 -2.05 34.85 21.14
C ASP A 506 -2.87 33.67 20.60
N TYR A 507 -2.61 32.48 21.13
CA TYR A 507 -3.26 31.22 20.76
C TYR A 507 -3.91 30.55 21.97
N SER A 508 -5.05 29.92 21.74
CA SER A 508 -5.65 28.97 22.68
C SER A 508 -5.17 27.57 22.36
N GLU A 509 -4.41 26.96 23.27
CA GLU A 509 -4.07 25.55 23.16
C GLU A 509 -5.29 24.70 23.51
N VAL A 510 -5.68 23.80 22.60
CA VAL A 510 -6.79 22.86 22.75
C VAL A 510 -6.24 21.46 22.56
N PRO A 511 -6.10 20.65 23.62
CA PRO A 511 -5.70 19.26 23.49
C PRO A 511 -6.81 18.46 22.81
N LEU A 512 -6.45 17.60 21.85
CA LEU A 512 -7.41 16.65 21.30
C LEU A 512 -7.49 15.41 22.19
N PRO A 513 -8.70 14.88 22.43
CA PRO A 513 -8.88 13.75 23.32
C PRO A 513 -8.37 12.46 22.68
N GLU A 514 -7.64 11.67 23.47
CA GLU A 514 -6.95 10.46 22.99
C GLU A 514 -7.56 9.16 23.50
N GLN A 515 -8.37 9.25 24.55
CA GLN A 515 -8.94 8.10 25.21
C GLN A 515 -10.39 7.92 24.80
N ILE A 516 -10.73 6.72 24.32
CA ILE A 516 -12.09 6.31 24.00
C ILE A 516 -12.52 5.25 25.00
N VAL A 517 -13.70 5.43 25.60
CA VAL A 517 -14.32 4.42 26.46
C VAL A 517 -15.31 3.59 25.63
N HIS A 518 -15.19 2.27 25.73
CA HIS A 518 -16.13 1.34 25.10
C HIS A 518 -17.01 0.72 26.19
N LYS A 519 -18.32 0.96 26.13
CA LYS A 519 -19.31 0.39 27.06
C LYS A 519 -20.09 -0.71 26.36
N ILE A 520 -20.26 -1.85 27.03
CA ILE A 520 -21.09 -2.95 26.55
C ILE A 520 -22.40 -2.92 27.32
N THR A 521 -23.49 -2.56 26.65
CA THR A 521 -24.83 -2.52 27.25
C THR A 521 -25.79 -3.37 26.42
N ASN A 522 -26.45 -4.35 27.05
CA ASN A 522 -27.39 -5.27 26.39
C ASN A 522 -26.81 -5.95 25.13
N GLY A 523 -25.52 -6.29 25.16
CA GLY A 523 -24.82 -6.92 24.03
C GLY A 523 -24.46 -5.98 22.87
N LYS A 524 -24.71 -4.67 22.99
CA LYS A 524 -24.27 -3.64 22.03
C LYS A 524 -23.07 -2.86 22.59
N ILE A 525 -22.12 -2.52 21.73
CA ILE A 525 -20.95 -1.70 22.07
C ILE A 525 -21.24 -0.24 21.70
N THR A 526 -21.03 0.69 22.62
CA THR A 526 -21.03 2.12 22.37
C THR A 526 -19.66 2.70 22.72
N SER A 527 -19.15 3.59 21.87
CA SER A 527 -17.85 4.24 22.04
C SER A 527 -18.06 5.72 22.29
N GLU A 528 -17.48 6.25 23.36
CA GLU A 528 -17.54 7.66 23.71
C GLU A 528 -16.13 8.18 23.95
N ILE A 529 -15.89 9.43 23.58
CA ILE A 529 -14.64 10.11 23.86
C ILE A 529 -14.59 10.44 25.35
N VAL A 530 -13.45 10.18 26.00
CA VAL A 530 -13.21 10.58 27.38
C VAL A 530 -12.63 11.98 27.38
N GLU A 531 -13.46 12.95 27.77
CA GLU A 531 -13.02 14.30 28.04
C GLU A 531 -12.41 14.36 29.45
N HIS A 532 -11.14 14.73 29.54
CA HIS A 532 -10.51 15.10 30.80
C HIS A 532 -10.61 16.62 30.92
N GLU A 533 -11.74 17.14 31.40
CA GLU A 533 -11.82 18.54 31.84
C GLU A 533 -10.90 18.71 33.06
N GLY A 534 -9.78 19.40 32.86
CA GLY A 534 -8.79 19.74 33.88
C GLY A 534 -8.68 21.25 34.08
#